data_AF-A0A172QXM5-F1
#
_entry.id   AF-A0A172QXM5-F1
#
_cell.length_a   1.000
_cell.length_b   1.000
_cell.length_c   1.000
_cell.angle_alpha   90.00
_cell.angle_beta   90.00
_cell.angle_gamma   90.00
#
_symmetry.space_group_name_H-M   'P 1'
#
loop_
_entity.id
_entity.type
_entity.pdbx_description
1 polymer ?
#
loop_
_entity_poly.entity_id
_entity_poly.type
_entity_poly.pdbx_seq_one_letter_code
_entity_poly.pdbx_strand_id
1 'polypeptide(L)'
;MTIYTLSANQKYDPHGRSEPITGTLKDIQTHLLEQAGKTNQELGIWTVWELDENDYEDDEEPRTPIELTPGSLKECASDLWDIHPNHITITEQPNSTDLHTIATFIAGKLRLNPTFTLTAAENYLAGLEETDNRTINRNALSDNDITYLTTTITTAQKDGTLGKDAIHQLEKTAHQLEQTQTQLDNLLQQRDNLIVKALGEGASVNDVAEAADRSAAWIRKFRKHVGY
;
A
#
# COMPACT_ATOMS: atom_id res chain seq x y z
N MET A 1 -16.64 2.86 -14.16
CA MET A 1 -16.96 1.45 -13.90
C MET A 1 -18.28 1.41 -13.13
N THR A 2 -19.10 0.38 -13.32
CA THR A 2 -20.33 0.19 -12.52
C THR A 2 -20.05 -0.87 -11.46
N ILE A 3 -20.39 -0.56 -10.21
CA ILE A 3 -20.21 -1.48 -9.09
C ILE A 3 -21.57 -1.77 -8.47
N TYR A 4 -21.73 -3.00 -8.00
CA TYR A 4 -22.92 -3.51 -7.38
C TYR A 4 -22.63 -3.83 -5.91
N THR A 5 -23.60 -3.62 -5.03
CA THR A 5 -23.56 -4.16 -3.66
C THR A 5 -24.71 -5.14 -3.49
N LEU A 6 -24.36 -6.39 -3.22
CA LEU A 6 -25.27 -7.45 -2.82
C LEU A 6 -25.31 -7.51 -1.29
N SER A 7 -26.50 -7.40 -0.71
CA SER A 7 -26.68 -7.52 0.74
C SER A 7 -28.02 -8.18 1.07
N ALA A 8 -28.10 -8.86 2.21
CA ALA A 8 -29.37 -9.34 2.74
C ALA A 8 -29.80 -8.56 3.99
N ASN A 9 -31.09 -8.59 4.27
CA ASN A 9 -31.64 -8.04 5.50
C ASN A 9 -31.30 -8.97 6.68
N GLN A 10 -30.43 -8.50 7.58
CA GLN A 10 -29.93 -9.26 8.73
C GLN A 10 -31.02 -9.87 9.62
N LYS A 11 -32.23 -9.28 9.66
CA LYS A 11 -33.35 -9.86 10.41
C LYS A 11 -33.74 -11.26 9.92
N TYR A 12 -33.48 -11.54 8.63
CA TYR A 12 -33.79 -12.79 7.97
C TYR A 12 -32.55 -13.63 7.69
N ASP A 13 -31.41 -13.29 8.29
CA ASP A 13 -30.18 -14.07 8.26
C ASP A 13 -29.90 -14.67 9.65
N PRO A 14 -30.58 -15.78 9.99
CA PRO A 14 -30.44 -16.40 11.32
C PRO A 14 -29.05 -16.97 11.57
N HIS A 15 -28.23 -17.12 10.53
CA HIS A 15 -26.91 -17.76 10.58
C HIS A 15 -25.75 -16.78 10.39
N GLY A 16 -26.04 -15.49 10.15
CA GLY A 16 -25.02 -14.47 9.92
C GLY A 16 -24.16 -14.77 8.69
N ARG A 17 -24.70 -15.42 7.66
CA ARG A 17 -23.96 -15.84 6.46
C ARG A 17 -23.89 -14.75 5.38
N SER A 18 -24.78 -13.75 5.46
CA SER A 18 -25.00 -12.74 4.42
C SER A 18 -24.15 -11.48 4.63
N GLU A 19 -22.83 -11.65 4.57
CA GLU A 19 -21.92 -10.49 4.54
C GLU A 19 -22.18 -9.66 3.26
N PRO A 20 -22.27 -8.32 3.34
CA PRO A 20 -22.41 -7.49 2.15
C PRO A 20 -21.22 -7.66 1.21
N ILE A 21 -21.50 -7.96 -0.06
CA ILE A 21 -20.49 -8.15 -1.11
C ILE A 21 -20.58 -6.98 -2.08
N THR A 22 -19.50 -6.23 -2.25
CA THR A 22 -19.44 -5.11 -3.21
C THR A 22 -18.37 -5.36 -4.26
N GLY A 23 -18.72 -5.21 -5.53
CA GLY A 23 -17.78 -5.38 -6.64
C GLY A 23 -18.46 -5.28 -8.01
N THR A 24 -17.74 -5.65 -9.06
CA THR A 24 -18.39 -5.91 -10.36
C THR A 24 -19.31 -7.13 -10.24
N LEU A 25 -20.18 -7.38 -11.22
CA LEU A 25 -20.98 -8.61 -11.23
C LEU A 25 -20.10 -9.87 -11.14
N LYS A 26 -18.92 -9.84 -11.77
CA LYS A 26 -17.96 -10.95 -11.76
C LYS A 26 -17.30 -11.14 -10.39
N ASP A 27 -16.99 -10.05 -9.70
CA ASP A 27 -16.42 -10.12 -8.34
C ASP A 27 -17.45 -10.74 -7.38
N ILE A 28 -18.71 -10.31 -7.45
CA ILE A 28 -19.78 -10.87 -6.62
C ILE A 28 -20.01 -12.34 -6.95
N GLN A 29 -20.05 -12.71 -8.24
CA GLN A 29 -20.15 -14.12 -8.67
C GLN A 29 -19.03 -14.96 -8.04
N THR A 30 -17.79 -14.51 -8.18
CA THR A 30 -16.60 -15.22 -7.69
C THR A 30 -16.68 -15.38 -6.17
N HIS A 31 -17.09 -14.34 -5.45
CA HIS A 31 -17.23 -14.40 -4.00
C HIS A 31 -18.31 -15.40 -3.55
N LEU A 32 -19.47 -15.44 -4.22
CA LEU A 32 -20.53 -16.41 -3.92
C LEU A 32 -20.06 -17.86 -4.15
N LEU A 33 -19.33 -18.11 -5.24
CA LEU A 33 -18.75 -19.43 -5.52
C LEU A 33 -17.71 -19.82 -4.46
N GLU A 34 -16.79 -18.92 -4.12
CA GLU A 34 -15.81 -19.17 -3.05
C GLU A 34 -16.47 -19.44 -1.70
N GLN A 35 -17.53 -18.71 -1.37
CA GLN A 35 -18.28 -18.90 -0.13
C GLN A 35 -18.94 -20.28 -0.10
N ALA A 36 -19.56 -20.72 -1.20
CA ALA A 36 -20.15 -22.04 -1.32
C ALA A 36 -19.11 -23.16 -1.20
N GLY A 37 -17.94 -23.00 -1.82
CA GLY A 37 -16.81 -23.92 -1.67
C GLY A 37 -16.33 -24.04 -0.22
N LYS A 38 -16.28 -22.92 0.53
CA LYS A 38 -15.92 -22.92 1.95
C LYS A 38 -16.97 -23.61 2.84
N THR A 39 -18.25 -23.51 2.51
CA THR A 39 -19.33 -24.16 3.26
C THR A 39 -19.65 -25.57 2.79
N ASN A 40 -18.96 -26.06 1.75
CA ASN A 40 -19.23 -27.34 1.08
C ASN A 40 -20.72 -27.49 0.70
N GLN A 41 -21.33 -26.39 0.27
CA GLN A 41 -22.73 -26.31 -0.10
C GLN A 41 -22.88 -26.51 -1.60
N GLU A 42 -23.75 -27.44 -1.99
CA GLU A 42 -24.07 -27.64 -3.40
C GLU A 42 -24.90 -26.46 -3.92
N LEU A 43 -24.35 -25.72 -4.88
CA LEU A 43 -25.04 -24.61 -5.52
C LEU A 43 -26.02 -25.04 -6.62
N GLY A 44 -26.29 -26.33 -6.78
CA GLY A 44 -27.28 -26.85 -7.73
C GLY A 44 -27.06 -26.33 -9.16
N ILE A 45 -27.96 -25.48 -9.65
CA ILE A 45 -27.90 -24.92 -11.00
C ILE A 45 -26.73 -23.94 -11.21
N TRP A 46 -26.19 -23.32 -10.14
CA TRP A 46 -25.13 -22.32 -10.28
C TRP A 46 -23.74 -22.92 -10.49
N THR A 47 -23.58 -24.24 -10.42
CA THR A 47 -22.31 -24.91 -10.78
C THR A 47 -21.92 -24.66 -12.23
N VAL A 48 -22.87 -24.26 -13.08
CA VAL A 48 -22.60 -23.80 -14.46
C VAL A 48 -21.68 -22.57 -14.52
N TRP A 49 -21.53 -21.82 -13.43
CA TRP A 49 -20.59 -20.70 -13.36
C TRP A 49 -19.14 -21.12 -13.08
N GLU A 50 -18.91 -22.38 -12.70
CA GLU A 50 -17.59 -22.96 -12.48
C GLU A 50 -17.05 -23.69 -13.70
N LEU A 51 -17.93 -24.14 -14.61
CA LEU A 51 -17.57 -24.92 -15.79
C LEU A 51 -17.02 -24.03 -16.91
N ASP A 52 -15.87 -24.40 -17.46
CA ASP A 52 -15.38 -23.92 -18.75
C ASP A 52 -16.02 -24.69 -19.91
N GLU A 53 -16.00 -24.13 -21.13
CA GLU A 53 -16.45 -24.81 -22.35
C GLU A 53 -15.70 -26.14 -22.59
N ASN A 54 -14.53 -26.31 -21.96
CA ASN A 54 -13.69 -27.50 -22.05
C ASN A 54 -13.98 -28.57 -20.97
N ASP A 55 -14.87 -28.30 -20.01
CA ASP A 55 -15.14 -29.21 -18.89
C ASP A 55 -16.26 -30.23 -19.18
N TYR A 56 -16.88 -30.15 -20.36
CA TYR A 56 -17.91 -31.09 -20.80
C TYR A 56 -17.26 -32.33 -21.45
N GLU A 57 -17.63 -33.53 -20.99
CA GLU A 57 -17.31 -34.78 -21.69
C GLU A 57 -18.07 -34.83 -23.04
N ASP A 58 -17.51 -35.52 -24.05
CA ASP A 58 -18.02 -35.54 -25.44
C ASP A 58 -19.50 -36.00 -25.57
N ASP A 59 -20.10 -36.57 -24.52
CA ASP A 59 -21.48 -37.06 -24.44
C ASP A 59 -22.39 -36.29 -23.46
N GLU A 60 -21.90 -35.25 -22.76
CA GLU A 60 -22.73 -34.38 -21.93
C GLU A 60 -23.31 -33.20 -22.72
N GLU A 61 -24.63 -33.00 -22.64
CA GLU A 61 -25.24 -31.79 -23.19
C GLU A 61 -24.78 -30.57 -22.38
N PRO A 62 -24.21 -29.52 -23.02
CA PRO A 62 -23.76 -28.34 -22.31
C PRO A 62 -24.95 -27.70 -21.60
N ARG A 63 -24.82 -27.49 -20.29
CA ARG A 63 -25.84 -26.79 -19.51
C ARG A 63 -25.96 -25.37 -20.06
N THR A 64 -27.20 -24.89 -20.28
CA THR A 64 -27.43 -23.54 -20.78
C THR A 64 -26.74 -22.51 -19.88
N PRO A 65 -25.85 -21.64 -20.40
CA PRO A 65 -25.16 -20.64 -19.60
C PRO A 65 -26.18 -19.72 -18.91
N ILE A 66 -26.08 -19.59 -17.59
CA ILE A 66 -26.87 -18.60 -16.85
C ILE A 66 -26.19 -17.24 -17.01
N GLU A 67 -26.90 -16.30 -17.65
CA GLU A 67 -26.40 -14.94 -17.86
C GLU A 67 -26.10 -14.24 -16.53
N LEU A 68 -24.90 -13.67 -16.42
CA LEU A 68 -24.45 -12.95 -15.24
C LEU A 68 -25.13 -11.58 -15.15
N THR A 69 -26.26 -11.55 -14.44
CA THR A 69 -27.08 -10.36 -14.20
C THR A 69 -27.30 -10.12 -12.71
N PRO A 70 -27.70 -8.90 -12.28
CA PRO A 70 -28.15 -8.66 -10.90
C PRO A 70 -29.23 -9.64 -10.43
N GLY A 71 -30.16 -10.02 -11.31
CA GLY A 71 -31.20 -11.02 -10.98
C GLY A 71 -30.60 -12.38 -10.64
N SER A 72 -29.71 -12.88 -11.50
CA SER A 72 -29.06 -14.18 -11.31
C SER A 72 -28.20 -14.23 -10.03
N LEU A 73 -27.46 -13.17 -9.70
CA LEU A 73 -26.67 -13.09 -8.46
C LEU A 73 -27.55 -13.09 -7.22
N LYS A 74 -28.71 -12.42 -7.28
CA LYS A 74 -29.67 -12.37 -6.20
C LYS A 74 -30.32 -13.73 -5.94
N GLU A 75 -30.62 -14.49 -6.98
CA GLU A 75 -31.12 -15.87 -6.88
C GLU A 75 -30.04 -16.81 -6.35
N CYS A 76 -28.80 -16.71 -6.85
CA CYS A 76 -27.67 -17.49 -6.33
C CYS A 76 -27.43 -17.24 -4.83
N ALA A 77 -27.46 -15.98 -4.41
CA ALA A 77 -27.33 -15.59 -3.01
C ALA A 77 -28.50 -16.09 -2.15
N SER A 78 -29.72 -16.14 -2.70
CA SER A 78 -30.88 -16.73 -2.03
C SER A 78 -30.66 -18.20 -1.71
N ASP A 79 -30.17 -18.96 -2.68
CA ASP A 79 -29.91 -20.40 -2.52
C ASP A 79 -28.73 -20.66 -1.57
N LEU A 80 -27.68 -19.84 -1.66
CA LEU A 80 -26.50 -19.97 -0.80
C LEU A 80 -26.80 -19.62 0.66
N TRP A 81 -27.46 -18.49 0.90
CA TRP A 81 -27.70 -17.99 2.25
C TRP A 81 -28.96 -18.56 2.90
N ASP A 82 -29.80 -19.28 2.15
CA ASP A 82 -31.14 -19.74 2.57
C ASP A 82 -32.03 -18.56 3.00
N ILE A 83 -31.97 -17.46 2.23
CA ILE A 83 -32.70 -16.22 2.47
C ILE A 83 -33.59 -15.94 1.27
N HIS A 84 -34.90 -15.82 1.48
CA HIS A 84 -35.85 -15.53 0.42
C HIS A 84 -35.42 -14.30 -0.42
N PRO A 85 -35.49 -14.31 -1.77
CA PRO A 85 -34.95 -13.25 -2.61
C PRO A 85 -35.48 -11.84 -2.27
N ASN A 86 -36.73 -11.72 -1.79
CA ASN A 86 -37.29 -10.43 -1.35
C ASN A 86 -36.52 -9.76 -0.19
N HIS A 87 -35.68 -10.49 0.54
CA HIS A 87 -34.83 -9.97 1.60
C HIS A 87 -33.38 -9.74 1.15
N ILE A 88 -33.09 -9.97 -0.14
CA ILE A 88 -31.80 -9.74 -0.77
C ILE A 88 -31.93 -8.56 -1.74
N THR A 89 -30.99 -7.63 -1.65
CA THR A 89 -30.94 -6.43 -2.48
C THR A 89 -29.63 -6.35 -3.24
N ILE A 90 -29.71 -6.02 -4.53
CA ILE A 90 -28.57 -5.51 -5.28
C ILE A 90 -28.82 -4.03 -5.56
N THR A 91 -27.87 -3.20 -5.16
CA THR A 91 -27.84 -1.78 -5.48
C THR A 91 -26.74 -1.51 -6.49
N GLU A 92 -27.06 -0.74 -7.53
CA GLU A 92 -26.11 -0.33 -8.56
C GLU A 92 -25.56 1.07 -8.24
N GLN A 93 -24.25 1.23 -8.39
CA GLN A 93 -23.55 2.50 -8.26
C GLN A 93 -22.83 2.80 -9.58
N PRO A 94 -23.50 3.52 -10.50
CA PRO A 94 -22.88 3.93 -11.76
C PRO A 94 -21.81 4.99 -11.49
N ASN A 95 -20.69 4.93 -12.23
CA ASN A 95 -19.55 5.85 -12.15
C ASN A 95 -18.75 5.80 -10.83
N SER A 96 -18.67 4.63 -10.20
CA SER A 96 -17.78 4.45 -9.05
C SER A 96 -16.32 4.70 -9.47
N THR A 97 -15.59 5.44 -8.63
CA THR A 97 -14.16 5.70 -8.84
C THR A 97 -13.34 4.88 -7.85
N ASP A 98 -12.31 4.20 -8.33
CA ASP A 98 -11.43 3.41 -7.48
C ASP A 98 -10.42 4.30 -6.72
N LEU A 99 -9.89 3.75 -5.63
CA LEU A 99 -8.92 4.40 -4.76
C LEU A 99 -7.65 4.80 -5.49
N HIS A 100 -7.15 3.97 -6.40
CA HIS A 100 -5.92 4.26 -7.13
C HIS A 100 -6.08 5.50 -8.01
N THR A 101 -7.20 5.61 -8.72
CA THR A 101 -7.57 6.78 -9.53
C THR A 101 -7.66 8.04 -8.67
N ILE A 102 -8.35 7.98 -7.53
CA ILE A 102 -8.47 9.13 -6.61
C ILE A 102 -7.13 9.51 -5.98
N ALA A 103 -6.35 8.54 -5.51
CA ALA A 103 -5.03 8.79 -4.95
C ALA A 103 -4.08 9.44 -5.96
N THR A 104 -4.09 8.96 -7.21
CA THR A 104 -3.31 9.55 -8.31
C THR A 104 -3.75 10.99 -8.59
N PHE A 105 -5.05 11.24 -8.62
CA PHE A 105 -5.59 12.59 -8.79
C PHE A 105 -5.15 13.54 -7.67
N ILE A 106 -5.29 13.12 -6.40
CA ILE A 106 -4.86 13.90 -5.24
C ILE A 106 -3.35 14.14 -5.28
N ALA A 107 -2.56 13.12 -5.61
CA ALA A 107 -1.11 13.22 -5.73
C ALA A 107 -0.71 14.26 -6.77
N GLY A 108 -1.32 14.23 -7.97
CA GLY A 108 -1.08 15.21 -9.02
C GLY A 108 -1.47 16.63 -8.59
N LYS A 109 -2.65 16.78 -7.97
CA LYS A 109 -3.15 18.07 -7.48
C LYS A 109 -2.25 18.70 -6.42
N LEU A 110 -1.73 17.89 -5.50
CA LEU A 110 -0.91 18.34 -4.36
C LEU A 110 0.60 18.22 -4.62
N ARG A 111 1.02 17.75 -5.80
CA ARG A 111 2.41 17.46 -6.17
C ARG A 111 3.11 16.51 -5.19
N LEU A 112 2.37 15.50 -4.74
CA LEU A 112 2.88 14.45 -3.86
C LEU A 112 3.34 13.24 -4.66
N ASN A 113 4.12 12.36 -4.03
CA ASN A 113 4.45 11.06 -4.60
C ASN A 113 3.16 10.20 -4.69
N PRO A 114 2.82 9.62 -5.87
CA PRO A 114 1.60 8.85 -6.05
C PRO A 114 1.52 7.60 -5.15
N THR A 115 2.60 6.84 -5.03
CA THR A 115 2.66 5.64 -4.19
C THR A 115 2.45 5.98 -2.72
N PHE A 116 3.13 7.03 -2.23
CA PHE A 116 2.91 7.53 -0.87
C PHE A 116 1.47 7.98 -0.64
N THR A 117 0.89 8.69 -1.62
CA THR A 117 -0.50 9.19 -1.52
C THR A 117 -1.49 8.04 -1.49
N LEU A 118 -1.25 6.96 -2.25
CA LEU A 118 -2.06 5.74 -2.20
C LEU A 118 -2.00 5.08 -0.83
N THR A 119 -0.80 4.90 -0.27
CA THR A 119 -0.65 4.35 1.09
C THR A 119 -1.31 5.23 2.14
N ALA A 120 -1.17 6.56 2.04
CA ALA A 120 -1.84 7.47 2.95
C ALA A 120 -3.38 7.37 2.82
N ALA A 121 -3.90 7.30 1.60
CA ALA A 121 -5.33 7.15 1.36
C ALA A 121 -5.87 5.83 1.91
N GLU A 122 -5.15 4.72 1.72
CA GLU A 122 -5.50 3.42 2.31
C GLU A 122 -5.56 3.50 3.84
N ASN A 123 -4.56 4.11 4.48
CA ASN A 123 -4.53 4.27 5.93
C ASN A 123 -5.69 5.14 6.45
N TYR A 124 -6.03 6.21 5.75
CA TYR A 124 -7.17 7.05 6.12
C TYR A 124 -8.51 6.35 5.94
N LEU A 125 -8.69 5.56 4.89
CA LEU A 125 -9.90 4.74 4.73
C LEU A 125 -9.99 3.67 5.81
N ALA A 126 -8.91 2.95 6.11
CA ALA A 126 -8.90 1.95 7.18
C ALA A 126 -9.27 2.56 8.54
N GLY A 127 -8.75 3.75 8.87
CA GLY A 127 -9.15 4.48 10.08
C GLY A 127 -10.62 4.93 10.06
N LEU A 128 -11.15 5.29 8.89
CA LEU A 128 -12.57 5.62 8.73
C LEU A 128 -13.47 4.38 8.90
N GLU A 129 -13.08 3.23 8.36
CA GLU A 129 -13.79 1.95 8.55
C GLU A 129 -13.89 1.56 10.02
N GLU A 130 -12.79 1.71 10.77
CA GLU A 130 -12.75 1.46 12.21
C GLU A 130 -13.66 2.42 12.98
N THR A 131 -13.68 3.70 12.60
CA THR A 131 -14.48 4.74 13.27
C THR A 131 -15.98 4.58 12.98
N ASP A 132 -16.34 4.28 11.74
CA ASP A 132 -17.72 4.19 11.27
C ASP A 132 -18.31 2.77 11.39
N ASN A 133 -17.48 1.77 11.75
CA ASN A 133 -17.82 0.35 11.75
C ASN A 133 -18.50 -0.10 10.45
N ARG A 134 -17.90 0.29 9.32
CA ARG A 134 -18.37 -0.08 7.96
C ARG A 134 -17.19 -0.49 7.09
N THR A 135 -17.44 -1.35 6.12
CA THR A 135 -16.47 -1.71 5.09
C THR A 135 -16.58 -0.76 3.90
N ILE A 136 -15.45 -0.28 3.39
CA ILE A 136 -15.32 0.62 2.24
C ILE A 136 -14.71 -0.18 1.08
N ASN A 137 -15.38 -0.17 -0.07
CA ASN A 137 -14.84 -0.81 -1.27
C ASN A 137 -13.81 0.09 -1.97
N ARG A 138 -12.54 -0.34 -1.99
CA ARG A 138 -11.44 0.40 -2.65
C ARG A 138 -11.61 0.51 -4.16
N ASN A 139 -12.35 -0.40 -4.79
CA ASN A 139 -12.65 -0.35 -6.22
C ASN A 139 -13.85 0.55 -6.54
N ALA A 140 -14.54 1.04 -5.51
CA ALA A 140 -15.82 1.72 -5.64
C ALA A 140 -16.07 2.70 -4.50
N LEU A 141 -15.30 3.78 -4.47
CA LEU A 141 -15.46 4.78 -3.43
C LEU A 141 -16.76 5.57 -3.65
N SER A 142 -17.48 5.81 -2.57
CA SER A 142 -18.63 6.73 -2.58
C SER A 142 -18.15 8.19 -2.67
N ASP A 143 -19.02 9.10 -3.11
CA ASP A 143 -18.70 10.54 -3.15
C ASP A 143 -18.28 11.09 -1.78
N ASN A 144 -18.85 10.54 -0.69
CA ASN A 144 -18.48 10.87 0.68
C ASN A 144 -17.05 10.42 1.00
N ASP A 145 -16.67 9.19 0.62
CA ASP A 145 -15.31 8.67 0.83
C ASP A 145 -14.29 9.47 0.02
N ILE A 146 -14.62 9.83 -1.23
CA ILE A 146 -13.77 10.64 -2.11
C ILE A 146 -13.58 12.04 -1.52
N THR A 147 -14.66 12.66 -1.05
CA THR A 147 -14.63 13.99 -0.42
C THR A 147 -13.82 13.96 0.87
N TYR A 148 -14.02 12.93 1.69
CA TYR A 148 -13.25 12.69 2.91
C TYR A 148 -11.75 12.58 2.59
N LEU A 149 -11.36 11.68 1.69
CA LEU A 149 -9.95 11.50 1.30
C LEU A 149 -9.31 12.78 0.78
N THR A 150 -10.00 13.47 -0.13
CA THR A 150 -9.51 14.72 -0.73
C THR A 150 -9.29 15.77 0.35
N THR A 151 -10.22 15.91 1.29
CA THR A 151 -10.16 16.90 2.37
C THR A 151 -9.08 16.54 3.37
N THR A 152 -9.08 15.31 3.88
CA THR A 152 -8.15 14.84 4.91
C THR A 152 -6.70 14.90 4.43
N ILE A 153 -6.40 14.41 3.23
CA ILE A 153 -5.05 14.46 2.67
C ILE A 153 -4.61 15.91 2.39
N THR A 154 -5.51 16.76 1.88
CA THR A 154 -5.19 18.18 1.66
C THR A 154 -4.87 18.90 2.97
N THR A 155 -5.66 18.67 4.02
CA THR A 155 -5.43 19.27 5.35
C THR A 155 -4.13 18.75 5.95
N ALA A 156 -3.90 17.43 5.91
CA ALA A 156 -2.67 16.82 6.39
C ALA A 156 -1.42 17.32 5.65
N GLN A 157 -1.53 17.60 4.35
CA GLN A 157 -0.46 18.23 3.57
C GLN A 157 -0.18 19.66 4.03
N LYS A 158 -1.24 20.46 4.23
CA LYS A 158 -1.12 21.85 4.68
C LYS A 158 -0.52 21.97 6.08
N ASP A 159 -0.93 21.07 6.98
CA ASP A 159 -0.46 21.06 8.37
C ASP A 159 0.90 20.33 8.51
N GLY A 160 1.46 19.85 7.40
CA GLY A 160 2.75 19.18 7.35
C GLY A 160 2.78 17.79 8.00
N THR A 161 1.62 17.25 8.40
CA THR A 161 1.55 15.96 9.11
C THR A 161 1.92 14.79 8.20
N LEU A 162 1.62 14.86 6.91
CA LEU A 162 2.02 13.82 5.93
C LEU A 162 3.54 13.64 5.84
N GLY A 163 4.31 14.71 6.04
CA GLY A 163 5.77 14.70 5.87
C GLY A 163 6.57 14.44 7.14
N LYS A 164 5.92 14.26 8.30
CA LYS A 164 6.59 14.24 9.61
C LYS A 164 7.67 13.16 9.71
N ASP A 165 7.39 11.96 9.23
CA ASP A 165 8.35 10.86 9.29
C ASP A 165 9.58 11.13 8.42
N ALA A 166 9.39 11.71 7.24
CA ALA A 166 10.48 12.10 6.36
C ALA A 166 11.34 13.21 6.98
N ILE A 167 10.72 14.19 7.65
CA ILE A 167 11.43 15.23 8.40
C ILE A 167 12.24 14.61 9.55
N HIS A 168 11.66 13.71 10.34
CA HIS A 168 12.37 13.02 11.41
C HIS A 168 13.59 12.24 10.88
N GLN A 169 13.43 11.51 9.77
CA GLN A 169 14.53 10.79 9.14
C GLN A 169 15.62 11.74 8.63
N LEU A 170 15.25 12.89 8.08
CA LEU A 170 16.18 13.93 7.65
C LEU A 170 16.97 14.49 8.85
N GLU A 171 16.29 14.82 9.95
CA GLU A 171 16.92 15.31 11.19
C GLU A 171 17.92 14.30 11.76
N LYS A 172 17.53 13.02 11.83
CA LYS A 172 18.42 11.95 12.27
C LYS A 172 19.66 11.84 11.40
N THR A 173 19.48 11.91 10.08
CA THR A 173 20.59 11.84 9.11
C THR A 173 21.50 13.06 9.23
N ALA A 174 20.94 14.25 9.41
CA ALA A 174 21.70 15.48 9.61
C ALA A 174 22.56 15.41 10.88
N HIS A 175 22.01 14.88 11.98
CA HIS A 175 22.77 14.70 13.21
C HIS A 175 23.91 13.68 13.06
N GLN A 176 23.65 12.57 12.35
CA GLN A 176 24.69 11.58 12.05
C GLN A 176 25.81 12.17 11.18
N LEU A 177 25.46 13.03 10.21
CA LEU A 177 26.43 13.75 9.39
C LEU A 177 27.35 14.62 10.26
N GLU A 178 26.77 15.41 11.17
CA GLU A 178 27.52 16.29 12.08
C GLU A 178 28.46 15.50 13.00
N GLN A 179 27.97 14.39 13.59
CA GLN A 179 28.78 13.50 14.41
C GLN A 179 29.94 12.89 13.61
N THR A 180 29.67 12.44 12.39
CA THR A 180 30.69 11.86 11.50
C THR A 180 31.72 12.90 11.10
N GLN A 181 31.31 14.14 10.82
CA GLN A 181 32.22 15.24 10.51
C GLN A 181 33.16 15.54 11.69
N THR A 182 32.62 15.60 12.90
CA THR A 182 33.42 15.80 14.12
C THR A 182 34.41 14.65 14.34
N GLN A 183 33.99 13.41 14.10
CA GLN A 183 34.88 12.25 14.19
C GLN A 183 35.99 12.31 13.14
N LEU A 184 35.67 12.70 11.91
CA LEU A 184 36.65 12.90 10.85
C LEU A 184 37.68 13.95 11.23
N ASP A 185 37.25 15.12 11.72
CA ASP A 185 38.15 16.20 12.13
C ASP A 185 39.09 15.76 13.26
N ASN A 186 38.57 15.04 14.26
CA ASN A 186 39.38 14.45 15.34
C ASN A 186 40.41 13.43 14.82
N LEU A 187 40.01 12.54 13.90
CA LEU A 187 40.93 11.56 13.30
C LEU A 187 41.98 12.24 12.41
N LEU A 188 41.62 13.29 11.68
CA LEU A 188 42.57 14.09 10.91
C LEU A 188 43.60 14.76 11.83
N GLN A 189 43.16 15.34 12.95
CA GLN A 189 44.07 15.92 13.94
C GLN A 189 44.98 14.85 14.57
N GLN A 190 44.46 13.67 14.89
CA GLN A 190 45.24 12.55 15.41
C GLN A 190 46.29 12.06 14.39
N ARG A 191 45.89 11.89 13.12
CA ARG A 191 46.81 11.55 12.02
C ARG A 191 47.93 12.59 11.95
N ASP A 192 47.59 13.86 11.96
CA ASP A 192 48.57 14.95 11.83
C ASP A 192 49.54 14.98 13.02
N ASN A 193 49.05 14.74 14.24
CA ASN A 193 49.91 14.58 15.43
C ASN A 193 50.85 13.36 15.32
N LEU A 194 50.36 12.23 14.79
CA LEU A 194 51.17 11.03 14.57
C LEU A 194 52.24 11.25 13.48
N ILE A 195 51.91 12.00 12.42
CA ILE A 195 52.88 12.41 11.39
C ILE A 195 54.00 13.23 12.03
N VAL A 196 53.66 14.24 12.84
CA VAL A 196 54.65 15.05 13.56
C VAL A 196 55.53 14.18 14.45
N LYS A 197 54.92 13.29 15.24
CA LYS A 197 55.64 12.37 16.13
C LYS A 197 56.60 11.46 15.36
N ALA A 198 56.13 10.79 14.31
CA ALA A 198 56.94 9.87 13.51
C ALA A 198 58.14 10.58 12.87
N LEU A 199 57.93 11.76 12.30
CA LEU A 199 59.02 12.57 11.74
C LEU A 199 60.01 13.03 12.83
N GLY A 200 59.52 13.42 14.01
CA GLY A 200 60.34 13.80 15.16
C GLY A 200 61.16 12.63 15.74
N GLU A 201 60.64 11.41 15.64
CA GLU A 201 61.32 10.17 16.02
C GLU A 201 62.28 9.65 14.92
N GLY A 202 62.38 10.34 13.78
CA GLY A 202 63.36 10.06 12.73
C GLY A 202 62.86 9.16 11.59
N ALA A 203 61.56 8.87 11.51
CA ALA A 203 60.99 8.15 10.37
C ALA A 203 61.25 8.90 9.06
N SER A 204 61.45 8.16 7.96
CA SER A 204 61.69 8.79 6.67
C SER A 204 60.41 9.40 6.12
N VAL A 205 60.55 10.45 5.30
CA VAL A 205 59.40 11.11 4.64
C VAL A 205 58.61 10.14 3.77
N ASN A 206 59.26 9.14 3.18
CA ASN A 206 58.60 8.17 2.30
C ASN A 206 57.78 7.18 3.11
N ASP A 207 58.30 6.67 4.24
CA ASP A 207 57.57 5.72 5.10
C ASP A 207 56.32 6.39 5.71
N VAL A 208 56.46 7.64 6.16
CA VAL A 208 55.33 8.42 6.70
C VAL A 208 54.30 8.73 5.61
N ALA A 209 54.75 9.02 4.38
CA ALA A 209 53.86 9.27 3.25
C ALA A 209 53.03 8.02 2.91
N GLU A 210 53.67 6.86 2.87
CA GLU A 210 53.00 5.57 2.63
C GLU A 210 52.00 5.25 3.75
N ALA A 211 52.41 5.35 5.03
CA ALA A 211 51.55 5.04 6.17
C ALA A 211 50.35 6.00 6.33
N ALA A 212 50.51 7.26 5.94
CA ALA A 212 49.46 8.28 6.05
C ALA A 212 48.56 8.39 4.80
N ASP A 213 48.82 7.58 3.76
CA ASP A 213 48.20 7.66 2.44
C ASP A 213 48.26 9.10 1.86
N ARG A 214 49.48 9.65 1.82
CA ARG A 214 49.78 10.99 1.31
C ARG A 214 50.99 10.96 0.40
N SER A 215 51.13 11.98 -0.43
CA SER A 215 52.35 12.13 -1.22
C SER A 215 53.51 12.62 -0.35
N ALA A 216 54.73 12.18 -0.66
CA ALA A 216 55.94 12.69 -0.02
C ALA A 216 56.08 14.22 -0.14
N ALA A 217 55.58 14.81 -1.23
CA ALA A 217 55.53 16.27 -1.40
C ALA A 217 54.59 16.94 -0.38
N TRP A 218 53.42 16.35 -0.13
CA TRP A 218 52.48 16.83 0.89
C TRP A 218 53.12 16.75 2.28
N ILE A 219 53.76 15.63 2.64
CA ILE A 219 54.45 15.46 3.93
C ILE A 219 55.55 16.52 4.11
N ARG A 220 56.37 16.79 3.09
CA ARG A 220 57.40 17.85 3.15
C ARG A 220 56.79 19.23 3.36
N LYS A 221 55.65 19.53 2.72
CA LYS A 221 54.95 20.81 2.89
C LYS A 221 54.33 20.91 4.29
N PHE A 222 53.69 19.85 4.75
CA PHE A 222 53.13 19.74 6.09
C PHE A 222 54.21 19.99 7.14
N ARG A 223 55.34 19.27 7.06
CA ARG A 223 56.50 19.45 7.95
C ARG A 223 56.97 20.91 8.06
N LYS A 224 57.10 21.61 6.93
CA LYS A 224 57.47 23.04 6.91
C LYS A 224 56.44 23.94 7.63
N HIS A 225 55.17 23.55 7.61
CA HIS A 225 54.09 24.33 8.22
C HIS A 225 54.01 24.14 9.74
N VAL A 226 54.39 22.97 10.25
CA VAL A 226 54.37 22.64 11.70
C VAL A 226 55.68 22.93 12.44
N GLY A 227 56.74 23.38 11.75
CA GLY A 227 57.94 23.95 12.40
C GLY A 227 59.11 22.98 12.65
N TYR A 228 59.36 22.05 11.72
CA TYR A 228 60.53 21.13 11.72
C TYR A 228 61.34 21.16 10.41
#